data_AF-J9GJ23-F1
#
_entry.id   AF-J9GJ23-F1
#
_cell.length_a   1.000
_cell.length_b   1.000
_cell.length_c   1.000
_cell.angle_alpha   90.00
_cell.angle_beta   90.00
_cell.angle_gamma   90.00
#
_symmetry.space_group_name_H-M   'P 1'
#
loop_
_entity.id
_entity.type
_entity.pdbx_description
1 polymer ?
#
loop_
_entity_poly.entity_id
_entity_poly.type
_entity_poly.pdbx_seq_one_letter_code
_entity_poly.pdbx_strand_id
1 'polypeptide(L)'
;MNVTIVQAGTQHNVIPDRCTFTVDIRSNECYTNQELFNEITKHISCQAEARSFRLSSSHVSPEHPLVKRAVALGRTPFGSPTLSDQALMSFPSMKMGPGKSSRSHTADEFIFVREIEEAITLYLQLLDEATI
;
A
#
# COMPACT_ATOMS: atom_id res chain seq x y z
N MET A 1 -4.29 11.63 3.97
CA MET A 1 -4.70 12.34 2.73
C MET A 1 -3.80 13.56 2.57
N ASN A 2 -3.25 13.80 1.39
CA ASN A 2 -2.32 14.92 1.14
C ASN A 2 -2.69 15.64 -0.16
N VAL A 3 -2.82 16.97 -0.14
CA VAL A 3 -2.95 17.77 -1.38
C VAL A 3 -1.54 17.97 -1.94
N THR A 4 -1.27 17.46 -3.14
CA THR A 4 0.09 17.40 -3.71
C THR A 4 0.31 18.28 -4.93
N ILE A 5 -0.78 18.67 -5.61
CA ILE A 5 -0.74 19.53 -6.81
C ILE A 5 -1.88 20.53 -6.71
N VAL A 6 -1.62 21.79 -7.05
CA VAL A 6 -2.64 22.85 -7.18
C VAL A 6 -2.30 23.74 -8.37
N GLN A 7 -3.32 24.11 -9.16
CA GLN A 7 -3.18 24.95 -10.35
C GLN A 7 -4.40 25.86 -10.49
N ALA A 8 -4.17 27.15 -10.73
CA ALA A 8 -5.19 28.16 -10.98
C ALA A 8 -4.60 29.40 -11.67
N GLY A 9 -5.45 30.13 -12.41
CA GLY A 9 -5.10 31.42 -13.00
C GLY A 9 -4.19 31.36 -14.22
N THR A 10 -4.01 32.51 -14.86
CA THR A 10 -3.22 32.66 -16.09
C THR A 10 -2.35 33.92 -16.07
N GLN A 11 -2.94 35.09 -15.78
CA GLN A 11 -2.27 36.38 -15.71
C GLN A 11 -2.53 37.04 -14.35
N HIS A 12 -1.59 37.86 -13.87
CA HIS A 12 -1.67 38.49 -12.55
C HIS A 12 -2.83 39.49 -12.40
N ASN A 13 -3.44 39.93 -13.51
CA ASN A 13 -4.53 40.90 -13.58
C ASN A 13 -5.88 40.28 -14.04
N VAL A 14 -5.96 38.95 -14.15
CA VAL A 14 -7.19 38.23 -14.50
C VAL A 14 -7.65 37.43 -13.29
N ILE A 15 -8.90 37.61 -12.88
CA ILE A 15 -9.50 36.81 -11.80
C ILE A 15 -9.58 35.35 -12.28
N PRO A 16 -9.03 34.37 -11.53
CA PRO A 16 -9.08 32.97 -11.93
C PRO A 16 -10.52 32.45 -11.84
N ASP A 17 -11.02 31.89 -12.94
CA ASP A 17 -12.34 31.28 -13.04
C ASP A 17 -12.35 29.79 -12.63
N ARG A 18 -11.18 29.14 -12.62
CA ARG A 18 -11.00 27.74 -12.25
C ARG A 18 -9.76 27.52 -11.39
N CYS A 19 -9.91 26.64 -10.41
CA CYS A 19 -8.82 26.04 -9.64
C CYS A 19 -8.99 24.52 -9.68
N THR A 20 -7.89 23.78 -9.83
CA THR A 20 -7.88 22.32 -9.78
C THR A 20 -6.74 21.86 -8.88
N PHE A 21 -6.99 20.86 -8.05
CA PHE A 21 -6.00 20.28 -7.16
C PHE A 21 -6.10 18.76 -7.16
N THR A 22 -4.99 18.09 -6.83
CA THR A 22 -4.92 16.63 -6.72
C THR A 22 -4.64 16.24 -5.28
N VAL A 23 -5.38 15.24 -4.79
CA VAL A 23 -5.22 14.67 -3.45
C VAL A 23 -4.70 13.24 -3.57
N ASP A 24 -3.56 12.95 -2.93
CA ASP A 24 -3.07 11.59 -2.69
C ASP A 24 -3.76 11.03 -1.44
N ILE A 25 -4.50 9.92 -1.62
CA ILE A 25 -5.25 9.26 -0.55
C ILE A 25 -4.70 7.85 -0.39
N ARG A 26 -4.33 7.49 0.84
CA ARG A 26 -3.89 6.15 1.23
C ARG A 26 -4.82 5.66 2.33
N SER A 27 -5.59 4.62 2.04
CA SER A 27 -6.46 3.96 3.01
C SER A 27 -5.64 3.08 3.95
N ASN A 28 -6.19 2.81 5.14
CA ASN A 28 -5.78 1.65 5.93
C ASN A 28 -6.66 0.44 5.55
N GLU A 29 -6.44 -0.69 6.22
CA GLU A 29 -7.11 -1.96 6.00
C GLU A 29 -8.60 -1.98 6.40
N CYS A 30 -9.09 -0.95 7.09
CA CYS A 30 -10.46 -0.89 7.61
C CYS A 30 -11.47 -0.27 6.62
N TYR A 31 -11.00 0.27 5.49
CA TYR A 31 -11.85 1.00 4.54
C TYR A 31 -11.51 0.66 3.09
N THR A 32 -12.55 0.60 2.28
CA THR A 32 -12.44 0.59 0.82
C THR A 32 -12.27 2.00 0.26
N ASN A 33 -11.67 2.10 -0.93
CA ASN A 33 -11.57 3.39 -1.64
C ASN A 33 -12.93 4.03 -1.92
N GLN A 34 -13.96 3.19 -2.16
CA GLN A 34 -15.31 3.66 -2.44
C GLN A 34 -15.96 4.29 -1.21
N GLU A 35 -15.80 3.68 -0.02
CA GLU A 35 -16.31 4.25 1.24
C GLU A 35 -15.67 5.60 1.55
N LEU A 36 -14.34 5.70 1.38
CA LEU A 36 -13.63 6.96 1.57
C LEU A 36 -14.12 8.03 0.59
N PHE A 37 -14.26 7.70 -0.69
CA PHE A 37 -14.75 8.64 -1.69
C PHE A 37 -16.18 9.11 -1.38
N ASN A 38 -17.06 8.19 -1.03
CA ASN A 38 -18.44 8.50 -0.64
C ASN A 38 -18.52 9.39 0.59
N GLU A 39 -17.60 9.23 1.54
CA GLU A 39 -17.55 10.10 2.72
C GLU A 39 -17.02 11.49 2.34
N ILE A 40 -15.92 11.57 1.59
CA ILE A 40 -15.33 12.84 1.16
C ILE A 40 -16.32 13.69 0.36
N THR A 41 -17.09 13.10 -0.55
CA THR A 41 -18.06 13.83 -1.39
C THR A 41 -19.20 14.47 -0.60
N LYS A 42 -19.49 14.00 0.63
CA LYS A 42 -20.47 14.67 1.51
C LYS A 42 -19.95 15.98 2.10
N HIS A 43 -18.62 16.11 2.22
CA HIS A 43 -17.97 17.24 2.91
C HIS A 43 -17.38 18.28 1.97
N ILE A 44 -17.44 18.05 0.65
CA ILE A 44 -16.95 18.99 -0.36
C ILE A 44 -18.09 19.48 -1.24
N SER A 45 -18.02 20.75 -1.64
CA SER A 45 -18.98 21.36 -2.57
C SER A 45 -18.50 21.37 -4.02
N CYS A 46 -17.20 21.14 -4.26
CA CYS A 46 -16.63 21.07 -5.59
C CYS A 46 -16.79 19.68 -6.20
N GLN A 47 -16.72 19.61 -7.53
CA GLN A 47 -16.68 18.34 -8.24
C GLN A 47 -15.38 17.58 -7.89
N ALA A 48 -15.51 16.30 -7.53
CA ALA A 48 -14.39 15.39 -7.35
C ALA A 48 -14.59 14.13 -8.22
N GLU A 49 -13.47 13.63 -8.76
CA GLU A 49 -13.45 12.42 -9.58
C GLU A 49 -12.25 11.56 -9.16
N ALA A 50 -12.51 10.32 -8.78
CA ALA A 50 -11.45 9.36 -8.51
C ALA A 50 -10.96 8.74 -9.82
N ARG A 51 -9.63 8.69 -10.01
CA ARG A 51 -9.04 8.07 -11.21
C ARG A 51 -9.33 6.57 -11.32
N SER A 52 -9.43 5.89 -10.18
CA SER A 52 -9.85 4.48 -10.08
C SER A 52 -10.13 4.13 -8.62
N PHE A 53 -10.87 3.03 -8.39
CA PHE A 53 -11.08 2.46 -7.04
C PHE A 53 -10.35 1.13 -6.82
N ARG A 54 -9.71 0.57 -7.85
CA ARG A 54 -9.23 -0.83 -7.86
C ARG A 54 -8.02 -1.12 -6.98
N LEU A 55 -7.23 -0.11 -6.61
CA LEU A 55 -6.00 -0.27 -5.83
C LEU A 55 -6.33 -0.11 -4.35
N SER A 56 -6.86 -1.16 -3.73
CA SER A 56 -7.36 -1.14 -2.35
C SER A 56 -6.27 -1.53 -1.35
N SER A 57 -6.54 -1.26 -0.07
CA SER A 57 -5.76 -1.84 1.03
C SER A 57 -5.96 -3.37 1.08
N SER A 58 -5.01 -4.07 1.70
CA SER A 58 -5.01 -5.53 1.84
C SER A 58 -4.89 -5.89 3.32
N HIS A 59 -5.45 -7.04 3.69
CA HIS A 59 -5.44 -7.53 5.05
C HIS A 59 -5.29 -9.04 5.10
N VAL A 60 -4.65 -9.54 6.14
CA VAL A 60 -4.68 -10.94 6.56
C VAL A 60 -4.82 -10.98 8.08
N SER A 61 -5.66 -11.89 8.57
CA SER A 61 -5.88 -12.04 10.01
C SER A 61 -4.58 -12.45 10.71
N PRO A 62 -4.27 -11.88 11.89
CA PRO A 62 -3.21 -12.38 12.77
C PRO A 62 -3.39 -13.86 13.14
N GLU A 63 -4.64 -14.35 13.11
CA GLU A 63 -4.97 -15.74 13.41
C GLU A 63 -4.69 -16.71 12.26
N HIS A 64 -4.33 -16.21 11.07
CA HIS A 64 -4.05 -17.03 9.90
C HIS A 64 -2.87 -17.98 10.16
N PRO A 65 -2.95 -19.28 9.76
CA PRO A 65 -1.91 -20.27 10.06
C PRO A 65 -0.49 -19.83 9.66
N LEU A 66 -0.34 -19.28 8.45
CA LEU A 66 0.95 -18.77 7.97
C LEU A 66 1.47 -17.57 8.79
N VAL A 67 0.59 -16.71 9.29
CA VAL A 67 0.99 -15.56 10.13
C VAL A 67 1.48 -16.05 11.49
N LYS A 68 0.73 -16.96 12.14
CA LYS A 68 1.15 -17.59 13.40
C LYS A 68 2.49 -18.30 13.27
N ARG A 69 2.68 -19.03 12.17
CA ARG A 69 3.93 -19.73 11.90
C ARG A 69 5.11 -18.79 11.69
N ALA A 70 4.91 -17.69 10.95
CA ALA A 70 5.95 -16.67 10.80
C ALA A 70 6.35 -16.07 12.16
N VAL A 71 5.39 -15.82 13.05
CA VAL A 71 5.66 -15.36 14.43
C VAL A 71 6.43 -16.42 15.23
N ALA A 72 6.04 -17.70 15.14
CA ALA A 72 6.75 -18.80 15.80
C ALA A 72 8.20 -18.96 15.31
N LEU A 73 8.48 -18.61 14.04
CA LEU A 73 9.82 -18.53 13.45
C LEU A 73 10.56 -17.23 13.78
N GLY A 74 10.08 -16.45 14.76
CA GLY A 74 10.73 -15.24 15.26
C GLY A 74 10.55 -14.00 14.36
N ARG A 75 9.57 -14.00 13.46
CA ARG A 75 9.28 -12.83 12.58
C ARG A 75 8.24 -11.92 13.22
N THR A 76 8.39 -10.62 12.98
CA THR A 76 7.48 -9.59 13.49
C THR A 76 6.59 -9.06 12.36
N PRO A 77 5.26 -9.29 12.40
CA PRO A 77 4.34 -8.69 11.45
C PRO A 77 4.34 -7.16 11.55
N PHE A 78 4.18 -6.47 10.42
CA PHE A 78 4.04 -5.01 10.38
C PHE A 78 3.18 -4.57 9.20
N GLY A 79 2.60 -3.37 9.29
CA GLY A 79 1.85 -2.74 8.19
C GLY A 79 2.78 -2.02 7.22
N SER A 80 2.73 -2.38 5.94
CA SER A 80 3.54 -1.75 4.88
C SER A 80 2.84 -0.51 4.31
N PRO A 81 3.48 0.68 4.29
CA PRO A 81 2.94 1.87 3.61
C PRO A 81 3.12 1.85 2.08
N THR A 82 3.81 0.84 1.54
CA THR A 82 4.12 0.68 0.12
C THR A 82 3.11 -0.23 -0.58
N LEU A 83 2.53 0.27 -1.67
CA LEU A 83 1.63 -0.49 -2.56
C LEU A 83 2.36 -1.68 -3.21
N SER A 84 1.61 -2.73 -3.55
CA SER A 84 2.10 -3.93 -4.24
C SER A 84 0.94 -4.57 -5.01
N ASP A 85 1.19 -5.66 -5.72
CA ASP A 85 0.15 -6.41 -6.44
C ASP A 85 -0.99 -6.93 -5.54
N GLN A 86 -0.76 -7.06 -4.23
CA GLN A 86 -1.83 -7.37 -3.26
C GLN A 86 -3.03 -6.41 -3.35
N ALA A 87 -2.83 -5.17 -3.81
CA ALA A 87 -3.92 -4.20 -3.97
C ALA A 87 -4.98 -4.64 -4.99
N LEU A 88 -4.66 -5.64 -5.82
CA LEU A 88 -5.55 -6.24 -6.82
C LEU A 88 -6.05 -7.64 -6.41
N MET A 89 -5.67 -8.12 -5.22
CA MET A 89 -6.07 -9.43 -4.71
C MET A 89 -7.23 -9.26 -3.71
N SER A 90 -8.38 -9.86 -4.01
CA SER A 90 -9.56 -9.83 -3.12
C SER A 90 -9.53 -10.88 -2.01
N PHE A 91 -8.59 -11.83 -2.07
CA PHE A 91 -8.38 -12.86 -1.06
C PHE A 91 -7.30 -12.43 -0.03
N PRO A 92 -7.31 -13.01 1.19
CA PRO A 92 -6.30 -12.73 2.19
C PRO A 92 -4.89 -12.98 1.65
N SER A 93 -3.98 -12.05 1.90
CA SER A 93 -2.60 -12.13 1.42
C SER A 93 -1.62 -11.51 2.41
N MET A 94 -0.37 -11.98 2.37
CA MET A 94 0.75 -11.44 3.15
C MET A 94 1.92 -11.13 2.21
N LYS A 95 2.65 -10.05 2.51
CA LYS A 95 3.85 -9.65 1.77
C LYS A 95 5.10 -9.90 2.59
N MET A 96 6.02 -10.68 2.03
CA MET A 96 7.28 -11.03 2.67
C MET A 96 8.34 -11.26 1.59
N GLY A 97 9.55 -10.73 1.77
CA GLY A 97 10.64 -10.81 0.80
C GLY A 97 12.01 -10.52 1.44
N PRO A 98 13.12 -11.04 0.86
CA PRO A 98 14.46 -10.64 1.26
C PRO A 98 14.76 -9.19 0.91
N GLY A 99 15.78 -8.63 1.58
CA GLY A 99 16.28 -7.28 1.31
C GLY A 99 15.59 -6.21 2.15
N LYS A 100 15.75 -4.94 1.73
CA LYS A 100 15.23 -3.78 2.46
C LYS A 100 14.58 -2.80 1.51
N SER A 101 13.39 -2.32 1.86
CA SER A 101 12.66 -1.31 1.08
C SER A 101 13.44 -0.02 0.87
N SER A 102 14.39 0.31 1.76
CA SER A 102 15.25 1.49 1.64
C SER A 102 16.25 1.42 0.48
N ARG A 103 16.45 0.23 -0.13
CA ARG A 103 17.35 0.04 -1.28
C ARG A 103 16.60 0.10 -2.62
N SER A 104 15.29 -0.10 -2.61
CA SER A 104 14.46 -0.07 -3.81
C SER A 104 14.47 1.31 -4.45
N HIS A 105 14.59 1.37 -5.79
CA HIS A 105 14.61 2.62 -6.56
C HIS A 105 15.72 3.60 -6.16
N THR A 106 16.85 3.07 -5.68
CA THR A 106 18.07 3.85 -5.41
C THR A 106 19.15 3.50 -6.44
N ALA A 107 20.11 4.41 -6.67
CA ALA A 107 21.28 4.09 -7.48
C ALA A 107 22.06 2.93 -6.85
N ASP A 108 22.64 2.06 -7.68
CA ASP A 108 23.38 0.87 -7.24
C ASP A 108 22.55 -0.07 -6.35
N GLU A 109 21.26 -0.25 -6.68
CA GLU A 109 20.38 -1.21 -6.01
C GLU A 109 21.02 -2.60 -5.96
N PHE A 110 20.99 -3.22 -4.77
CA PHE A 110 21.65 -4.50 -4.53
C PHE A 110 20.93 -5.34 -3.46
N ILE A 111 21.24 -6.63 -3.46
CA ILE A 111 20.84 -7.61 -2.46
C ILE A 111 22.09 -8.36 -1.97
N PHE A 112 22.18 -8.68 -0.68
CA PHE A 112 23.25 -9.53 -0.21
C PHE A 112 22.92 -11.00 -0.48
N VAL A 113 23.91 -11.80 -0.90
CA VAL A 113 23.74 -13.25 -1.12
C VAL A 113 23.18 -13.93 0.14
N ARG A 114 23.67 -13.56 1.33
CA ARG A 114 23.15 -14.08 2.61
C ARG A 114 21.66 -13.80 2.85
N GLU A 115 21.13 -12.68 2.33
CA GLU A 115 19.70 -12.35 2.48
C GLU A 115 18.84 -13.29 1.63
N ILE A 116 19.37 -13.74 0.49
CA ILE A 116 18.73 -14.75 -0.36
C ILE A 116 18.77 -16.12 0.33
N GLU A 117 19.94 -16.51 0.85
CA GLU A 117 20.12 -17.78 1.57
C GLU A 117 19.18 -17.89 2.78
N GLU A 118 19.09 -16.83 3.60
CA GLU A 118 18.16 -16.77 4.74
C GLU A 118 16.70 -16.90 4.27
N ALA A 119 16.32 -16.18 3.21
CA ALA A 119 14.95 -16.21 2.71
C ALA A 119 14.56 -17.59 2.19
N ILE A 120 15.44 -18.30 1.48
CA ILE A 120 15.18 -19.67 1.02
C ILE A 120 14.87 -20.58 2.21
N THR A 121 15.72 -20.59 3.23
CA THR A 121 15.50 -21.38 4.45
C THR A 121 14.19 -21.01 5.12
N LEU A 122 13.89 -19.72 5.23
CA LEU A 122 12.68 -19.23 5.88
C LEU A 122 11.40 -19.61 5.11
N TYR A 123 11.38 -19.50 3.78
CA TYR A 123 10.22 -19.89 3.00
C TYR A 123 9.94 -21.38 3.08
N LEU A 124 10.99 -22.21 3.05
CA LEU A 124 10.86 -23.66 3.26
C LEU A 124 10.28 -23.92 4.65
N GLN A 125 10.86 -23.34 5.70
CA GLN A 125 10.34 -23.49 7.07
C GLN A 125 8.94 -22.95 7.28
N LEU A 126 8.49 -21.98 6.48
CA LEU A 126 7.15 -21.40 6.57
C LEU A 126 6.10 -22.28 5.88
N LEU A 127 6.46 -22.94 4.78
CA LEU A 127 5.54 -23.68 3.93
C LEU A 127 5.56 -25.19 4.15
N ASP A 128 6.66 -25.74 4.67
CA ASP A 128 6.84 -27.18 4.90
C ASP A 128 5.79 -27.73 5.89
N GLU A 129 5.01 -28.72 5.52
CA GLU A 129 3.89 -29.23 6.36
C GLU A 129 2.89 -28.14 6.82
N ALA A 130 2.79 -27.00 6.13
CA ALA A 130 1.80 -25.99 6.50
C ALA A 130 0.37 -26.50 6.21
N THR A 131 -0.42 -26.72 7.27
CA THR A 131 -1.87 -26.88 7.15
C THR A 131 -2.48 -25.48 6.96
N ILE A 132 -2.90 -25.18 5.74
CA ILE A 132 -3.46 -23.87 5.33
C ILE A 132 -4.99 -23.90 5.40
#